data_AF-A0A3M2B201-F1
#
_entry.id   AF-A0A3M2B201-F1
#
_cell.length_a   1.000
_cell.length_b   1.000
_cell.length_c   1.000
_cell.angle_alpha   90.00
_cell.angle_beta   90.00
_cell.angle_gamma   90.00
#
_symmetry.space_group_name_H-M   'P 1'
#
loop_
_entity.id
_entity.type
_entity.pdbx_description
1 polymer ?
#
loop_
_entity_poly.entity_id
_entity_poly.type
_entity_poly.pdbx_seq_one_letter_code
_entity_poly.pdbx_strand_id
1 'polypeptide(L)'
;MSMVELEAPHTASKSGGEGYAESPQERNGGDSQFSQEQIVAFIGHGVEFTGTIHYNGSVRIDGRLDGEIHTEGTLLVGPQAVITAKISAGSVICKGQITGDIVAKEKVVLLASANMDGSLNTPHLSIEEGVVFNGTIQMRKSPDR
;
A
#
# COMPACT_ATOMS: atom_id res chain seq x y z
N MET A 1 9.30 -12.91 88.52
CA MET A 1 7.94 -13.49 88.66
C MET A 1 7.38 -13.71 87.26
N SER A 2 6.51 -14.72 87.08
CA SER A 2 5.53 -14.94 85.99
C SER A 2 5.84 -14.46 84.55
N MET A 3 5.65 -15.21 83.44
CA MET A 3 5.49 -16.64 83.06
C MET A 3 4.69 -16.65 81.72
N VAL A 4 5.24 -17.32 80.69
CA VAL A 4 4.76 -17.64 79.32
C VAL A 4 3.38 -17.20 78.78
N GLU A 5 3.38 -16.76 77.52
CA GLU A 5 2.88 -17.42 76.28
C GLU A 5 3.78 -16.92 75.09
N LEU A 6 4.09 -17.56 73.94
CA LEU A 6 3.58 -18.69 73.11
C LEU A 6 2.43 -18.32 72.15
N GLU A 7 2.45 -18.52 70.82
CA GLU A 7 3.47 -18.82 69.77
C GLU A 7 3.00 -18.14 68.44
N ALA A 8 3.84 -17.67 67.50
CA ALA A 8 4.66 -18.34 66.45
C ALA A 8 3.86 -19.13 65.36
N PRO A 9 4.28 -19.20 64.07
CA PRO A 9 5.39 -18.50 63.37
C PRO A 9 5.08 -17.97 61.93
N HIS A 10 6.10 -17.39 61.28
CA HIS A 10 6.36 -17.27 59.82
C HIS A 10 5.35 -16.62 58.83
N THR A 11 5.73 -15.43 58.32
CA THR A 11 5.83 -15.17 56.86
C THR A 11 7.21 -14.55 56.54
N ALA A 12 7.61 -14.43 55.27
CA ALA A 12 9.03 -14.25 54.90
C ALA A 12 9.33 -13.14 53.86
N SER A 13 10.50 -12.51 54.01
CA SER A 13 11.23 -11.73 52.99
C SER A 13 12.74 -11.85 53.32
N LYS A 14 13.58 -12.40 52.43
CA LYS A 14 14.23 -11.76 51.26
C LYS A 14 14.91 -10.43 51.62
N SER A 15 16.24 -10.25 51.64
CA SER A 15 17.38 -10.85 50.90
C SER A 15 17.50 -10.45 49.42
N GLY A 16 18.66 -9.88 49.05
CA GLY A 16 19.02 -9.52 47.67
C GLY A 16 19.20 -8.01 47.49
N GLY A 17 20.20 -7.63 46.70
CA GLY A 17 20.43 -6.26 46.25
C GLY A 17 20.81 -6.25 44.77
N GLU A 18 21.28 -5.08 44.29
CA GLU A 18 21.75 -4.82 42.92
C GLU A 18 20.66 -4.85 41.83
N GLY A 19 20.63 -3.80 40.99
CA GLY A 19 19.68 -3.64 39.90
C GLY A 19 19.67 -2.21 39.38
N TYR A 20 20.07 -2.02 38.12
CA TYR A 20 20.01 -0.72 37.45
C TYR A 20 18.57 -0.42 37.01
N ALA A 21 18.14 0.84 37.06
CA ALA A 21 16.79 1.24 36.66
C ALA A 21 16.55 1.02 35.16
N GLU A 22 15.37 0.50 34.83
CA GLU A 22 14.96 0.16 33.47
C GLU A 22 14.53 1.38 32.64
N SER A 23 14.67 1.27 31.32
CA SER A 23 13.83 1.97 30.34
C SER A 23 13.88 1.22 29.00
N PRO A 24 12.84 0.46 28.63
CA PRO A 24 12.74 -0.13 27.29
C PRO A 24 12.54 0.98 26.25
N GLN A 25 13.14 0.82 25.07
CA GLN A 25 12.68 1.52 23.86
C GLN A 25 12.07 0.50 22.90
N GLU A 26 10.85 0.80 22.46
CA GLU A 26 9.97 -0.17 21.83
C GLU A 26 10.30 -0.38 20.34
N ARG A 27 9.86 -1.51 19.82
CA ARG A 27 9.96 -1.84 18.40
C ARG A 27 9.06 -0.89 17.63
N ASN A 28 9.57 -0.25 16.58
CA ASN A 28 8.71 0.43 15.62
C ASN A 28 9.03 -0.08 14.21
N GLY A 29 8.26 -1.07 13.76
CA GLY A 29 8.26 -1.52 12.37
C GLY A 29 7.52 -0.49 11.53
N GLY A 30 8.10 -0.09 10.40
CA GLY A 30 7.50 0.89 9.48
C GLY A 30 6.35 0.30 8.67
N ASP A 31 5.25 -0.09 9.31
CA ASP A 31 4.01 -0.44 8.61
C ASP A 31 3.37 0.83 8.04
N SER A 32 3.78 1.15 6.80
CA SER A 32 3.31 2.30 6.03
C SER A 32 1.78 2.33 5.99
N GLN A 33 1.19 3.44 6.45
CA GLN A 33 -0.25 3.66 6.55
C GLN A 33 -0.93 3.80 5.18
N PHE A 34 -1.08 2.68 4.47
CA PHE A 34 -2.12 2.54 3.46
C PHE A 34 -3.45 2.32 4.19
N SER A 35 -4.28 3.36 4.21
CA SER A 35 -5.68 3.26 4.65
C SER A 35 -6.37 2.11 3.94
N GLN A 36 -7.22 1.36 4.66
CA GLN A 36 -7.94 0.19 4.15
C GLN A 36 -9.06 0.58 3.16
N GLU A 37 -8.67 1.11 2.00
CA GLU A 37 -9.53 1.26 0.83
C GLU A 37 -9.96 -0.14 0.41
N GLN A 38 -11.24 -0.48 0.57
CA GLN A 38 -11.71 -1.85 0.35
C GLN A 38 -11.52 -2.23 -1.13
N ILE A 39 -10.75 -3.29 -1.36
CA ILE A 39 -10.56 -3.86 -2.69
C ILE A 39 -11.87 -4.53 -3.11
N VAL A 40 -12.62 -3.89 -3.99
CA VAL A 40 -13.94 -4.34 -4.44
C VAL A 40 -13.87 -5.49 -5.46
N ALA A 41 -12.74 -5.62 -6.15
CA ALA A 41 -12.47 -6.75 -7.05
C ALA A 41 -10.97 -7.07 -7.17
N PHE A 42 -10.67 -8.34 -7.44
CA PHE A 42 -9.34 -8.84 -7.76
C PHE A 42 -9.38 -9.65 -9.05
N ILE A 43 -8.60 -9.24 -10.06
CA ILE A 43 -8.39 -9.99 -11.31
C ILE A 43 -7.08 -10.75 -11.15
N GLY A 44 -7.16 -12.08 -10.94
CA GLY A 44 -5.99 -12.94 -10.70
C GLY A 44 -5.16 -13.24 -11.94
N HIS A 45 -4.02 -13.92 -11.73
CA HIS A 45 -3.19 -14.41 -12.83
C HIS A 45 -3.96 -15.37 -13.74
N GLY A 46 -3.62 -15.42 -15.02
CA GLY A 46 -4.27 -16.30 -16.00
C GLY A 46 -5.69 -15.87 -16.41
N VAL A 47 -6.26 -14.81 -15.81
CA VAL A 47 -7.45 -14.15 -16.33
C VAL A 47 -7.02 -13.18 -17.45
N GLU A 48 -7.64 -13.30 -18.62
CA GLU A 48 -7.61 -12.29 -19.67
C GLU A 48 -8.99 -11.60 -19.74
N PHE A 49 -9.01 -10.27 -19.70
CA PHE A 49 -10.21 -9.46 -19.90
C PHE A 49 -10.07 -8.62 -21.17
N THR A 50 -11.14 -8.49 -21.95
CA THR A 50 -11.19 -7.61 -23.12
C THR A 50 -12.49 -6.82 -23.15
N GLY A 51 -12.40 -5.49 -23.19
CA GLY A 51 -13.54 -4.58 -23.24
C GLY A 51 -13.40 -3.41 -22.27
N THR A 52 -14.52 -2.90 -21.77
CA THR A 52 -14.57 -1.74 -20.88
C THR A 52 -15.02 -2.16 -19.48
N ILE A 53 -14.27 -1.77 -18.45
CA ILE A 53 -14.63 -1.98 -17.04
C ILE A 53 -14.88 -0.63 -16.34
N HIS A 54 -16.03 -0.52 -15.65
CA HIS A 54 -16.39 0.60 -14.78
C HIS A 54 -16.52 0.11 -13.34
N TYR A 55 -15.90 0.79 -12.38
CA TYR A 55 -16.04 0.50 -10.96
C TYR A 55 -15.86 1.73 -10.07
N ASN A 56 -16.07 1.56 -8.76
CA ASN A 56 -15.82 2.55 -7.72
C ASN A 56 -15.13 1.85 -6.53
N GLY A 57 -14.28 2.56 -5.78
CA GLY A 57 -13.35 1.96 -4.83
C GLY A 57 -12.11 1.36 -5.51
N SER A 58 -11.40 0.50 -4.78
CA SER A 58 -10.11 -0.08 -5.22
C SER A 58 -10.27 -1.38 -6.00
N VAL A 59 -9.54 -1.55 -7.10
CA VAL A 59 -9.43 -2.84 -7.81
C VAL A 59 -7.97 -3.19 -8.05
N ARG A 60 -7.63 -4.47 -7.81
CA ARG A 60 -6.30 -5.01 -8.09
C ARG A 60 -6.33 -5.95 -9.30
N ILE A 61 -5.38 -5.78 -10.20
CA ILE A 61 -5.22 -6.58 -11.42
C ILE A 61 -3.82 -7.19 -11.43
N ASP A 62 -3.75 -8.52 -11.40
CA ASP A 62 -2.54 -9.35 -11.52
C ASP A 62 -2.56 -10.21 -12.81
N GLY A 63 -3.58 -10.05 -13.65
CA GLY A 63 -3.77 -10.73 -14.94
C GLY A 63 -3.61 -9.80 -16.15
N ARG A 64 -4.16 -10.19 -17.30
CA ARG A 64 -4.11 -9.41 -18.55
C ARG A 64 -5.40 -8.64 -18.78
N LEU A 65 -5.31 -7.37 -19.19
CA LEU A 65 -6.46 -6.55 -19.57
C LEU A 65 -6.21 -5.82 -20.89
N ASP A 66 -7.19 -5.86 -21.78
CA ASP A 66 -7.21 -5.12 -23.05
C ASP A 66 -8.48 -4.25 -23.15
N GLY A 67 -8.36 -2.99 -23.53
CA GLY A 67 -9.51 -2.08 -23.76
C GLY A 67 -9.50 -0.81 -22.91
N GLU A 68 -10.47 -0.65 -22.00
CA GLU A 68 -10.63 0.58 -21.21
C GLU A 68 -10.99 0.34 -19.73
N ILE A 69 -10.37 1.12 -18.82
CA ILE A 69 -10.61 1.11 -17.38
C ILE A 69 -11.11 2.49 -16.95
N HIS A 70 -12.24 2.54 -16.23
CA HIS A 70 -12.83 3.77 -15.72
C HIS A 70 -13.20 3.64 -14.23
N THR A 71 -12.59 4.46 -13.37
CA THR A 71 -12.91 4.55 -11.93
C THR A 71 -12.66 5.96 -11.38
N GLU A 72 -13.30 6.25 -10.24
CA GLU A 72 -12.97 7.41 -9.40
C GLU A 72 -12.00 7.05 -8.25
N GLY A 73 -11.78 5.76 -7.98
CA GLY A 73 -10.92 5.25 -6.91
C GLY A 73 -9.52 4.81 -7.38
N THR A 74 -8.91 3.88 -6.64
CA THR A 74 -7.54 3.40 -6.90
C THR A 74 -7.48 2.16 -7.80
N LEU A 75 -6.70 2.23 -8.89
CA LEU A 75 -6.26 1.05 -9.65
C LEU A 75 -4.91 0.55 -9.12
N LEU A 76 -4.83 -0.72 -8.72
CA LEU A 76 -3.59 -1.40 -8.36
C LEU A 76 -3.20 -2.41 -9.46
N VAL A 77 -2.07 -2.20 -10.11
CA VAL A 77 -1.53 -3.08 -11.17
C VAL A 77 -0.38 -3.90 -10.57
N GLY A 78 -0.57 -5.21 -10.45
CA GLY A 78 0.37 -6.15 -9.84
C GLY A 78 1.59 -6.46 -10.72
N PRO A 79 2.64 -7.09 -10.16
CA PRO A 79 3.94 -7.28 -10.82
C PRO A 79 3.95 -8.31 -11.97
N GLN A 80 2.82 -8.97 -12.24
CA GLN A 80 2.64 -9.91 -13.36
C GLN A 80 1.53 -9.45 -14.32
N ALA A 81 0.94 -8.28 -14.09
CA ALA A 81 -0.12 -7.76 -14.93
C ALA A 81 0.43 -7.13 -16.21
N VAL A 82 -0.33 -7.32 -17.29
CA VAL A 82 -0.05 -6.73 -18.62
C VAL A 82 -1.34 -6.05 -19.08
N ILE A 83 -1.36 -4.72 -19.07
CA ILE A 83 -2.55 -3.93 -19.36
C ILE A 83 -2.34 -3.10 -20.63
N THR A 84 -3.06 -3.43 -21.70
CA THR A 84 -3.13 -2.66 -22.94
C THR A 84 -4.43 -1.86 -22.95
N ALA A 85 -4.46 -0.70 -22.29
CA ALA A 85 -5.71 0.01 -22.07
C ALA A 85 -5.59 1.53 -21.97
N LYS A 86 -6.71 2.22 -22.23
CA LYS A 86 -6.90 3.59 -21.73
C LYS A 86 -7.42 3.52 -20.31
N ILE A 87 -6.81 4.27 -19.40
CA ILE A 87 -7.10 4.22 -17.96
C ILE A 87 -7.52 5.60 -17.50
N SER A 88 -8.76 5.75 -17.04
CA SER A 88 -9.21 6.90 -16.24
C SER A 88 -9.43 6.45 -14.79
N ALA A 89 -8.69 7.04 -13.85
CA ALA A 89 -8.71 6.67 -12.44
C ALA A 89 -8.64 7.89 -11.51
N GLY A 90 -8.97 7.72 -10.22
CA GLY A 90 -8.57 8.67 -9.18
C GLY A 90 -7.05 8.57 -8.95
N SER A 91 -6.64 7.41 -8.45
CA SER A 91 -5.25 7.06 -8.16
C SER A 91 -4.82 5.81 -8.96
N VAL A 92 -3.56 5.74 -9.39
CA VAL A 92 -2.97 4.54 -10.01
C VAL A 92 -1.69 4.14 -9.30
N ILE A 93 -1.55 2.86 -8.96
CA ILE A 93 -0.36 2.27 -8.35
C ILE A 93 0.08 1.10 -9.25
N CYS A 94 1.27 1.17 -9.85
CA CYS A 94 1.74 0.17 -10.81
C CYS A 94 3.02 -0.53 -10.37
N LYS A 95 3.05 -1.87 -10.50
CA LYS A 95 4.23 -2.75 -10.41
C LYS A 95 4.47 -3.58 -11.68
N GLY A 96 3.53 -3.57 -12.63
CA GLY A 96 3.53 -4.42 -13.83
C GLY A 96 3.79 -3.65 -15.11
N GLN A 97 3.30 -4.17 -16.24
CA GLN A 97 3.39 -3.51 -17.54
C GLN A 97 2.07 -2.82 -17.91
N ILE A 98 2.14 -1.56 -18.34
CA ILE A 98 1.01 -0.83 -18.94
C ILE A 98 1.43 -0.26 -20.31
N THR A 99 0.62 -0.50 -21.33
CA THR A 99 0.74 0.13 -22.65
C THR A 99 -0.55 0.89 -22.96
N GLY A 100 -0.46 2.22 -23.10
CA GLY A 100 -1.62 3.08 -23.39
C GLY A 100 -1.62 4.42 -22.66
N ASP A 101 -2.79 5.05 -22.63
CA ASP A 101 -2.99 6.39 -22.08
C ASP A 101 -3.57 6.34 -20.65
N ILE A 102 -2.86 6.89 -19.67
CA ILE A 102 -3.31 7.00 -18.28
C ILE A 102 -3.70 8.45 -17.95
N VAL A 103 -4.92 8.61 -17.43
CA VAL A 103 -5.50 9.85 -16.92
C VAL A 103 -5.85 9.62 -15.45
N ALA A 104 -4.98 10.07 -14.53
CA ALA A 104 -5.25 9.99 -13.08
C ALA A 104 -5.62 11.37 -12.53
N LYS A 105 -6.68 11.44 -11.73
CA LYS A 105 -7.18 12.72 -11.16
C LYS A 105 -6.39 13.18 -9.94
N GLU A 106 -5.79 12.26 -9.20
CA GLU A 106 -5.07 12.53 -7.95
C GLU A 106 -3.56 12.27 -8.11
N LYS A 107 -3.17 11.02 -8.35
CA LYS A 107 -1.74 10.63 -8.41
C LYS A 107 -1.51 9.37 -9.25
N VAL A 108 -0.30 9.25 -9.77
CA VAL A 108 0.26 7.97 -10.24
C VAL A 108 1.53 7.65 -9.46
N VAL A 109 1.64 6.40 -9.03
CA VAL A 109 2.80 5.84 -8.34
C VAL A 109 3.31 4.66 -9.17
N LEU A 110 4.45 4.84 -9.83
CA LEU A 110 5.18 3.76 -10.49
C LEU A 110 6.19 3.18 -9.49
N LEU A 111 5.99 1.94 -9.10
CA LEU A 111 6.80 1.21 -8.13
C LEU A 111 7.86 0.36 -8.84
N ALA A 112 8.88 -0.08 -8.12
CA ALA A 112 10.04 -0.78 -8.67
C ALA A 112 9.64 -1.94 -9.61
N SER A 113 10.35 -2.02 -10.75
CA SER A 113 10.10 -2.94 -11.89
C SER A 113 8.84 -2.66 -12.73
N ALA A 114 8.08 -1.58 -12.50
CA ALA A 114 7.02 -1.18 -13.42
C ALA A 114 7.59 -0.77 -14.80
N ASN A 115 6.89 -1.13 -15.87
CA ASN A 115 7.19 -0.67 -17.23
C ASN A 115 5.94 0.01 -17.82
N MET A 116 6.10 1.23 -18.35
CA MET A 116 5.01 1.99 -18.95
C MET A 116 5.37 2.55 -20.33
N ASP A 117 4.59 2.19 -21.34
CA ASP A 117 4.71 2.66 -22.72
C ASP A 117 3.45 3.47 -23.12
N GLY A 118 3.53 4.80 -23.17
CA GLY A 118 2.41 5.64 -23.63
C GLY A 118 2.32 7.04 -23.03
N SER A 119 1.09 7.55 -22.89
CA SER A 119 0.82 8.90 -22.35
C SER A 119 0.44 8.83 -20.88
N LEU A 120 0.99 9.71 -20.05
CA LEU A 120 0.64 9.84 -18.64
C LEU A 120 0.17 11.27 -18.35
N ASN A 121 -1.01 11.42 -17.77
CA ASN A 121 -1.55 12.72 -17.39
C ASN A 121 -2.12 12.67 -15.96
N THR A 122 -1.47 13.39 -15.04
CA THR A 122 -1.75 13.35 -13.58
C THR A 122 -1.28 14.66 -12.91
N PRO A 123 -1.81 15.06 -11.74
CA PRO A 123 -1.25 16.19 -11.01
C PRO A 123 -0.13 15.83 -10.03
N HIS A 124 0.00 14.56 -9.62
CA HIS A 124 1.09 14.10 -8.76
C HIS A 124 1.69 12.79 -9.30
N LEU A 125 3.00 12.74 -9.43
CA LEU A 125 3.72 11.58 -9.97
C LEU A 125 4.86 11.19 -9.03
N SER A 126 4.87 9.93 -8.62
CA SER A 126 5.97 9.29 -7.89
C SER A 126 6.52 8.13 -8.72
N ILE A 127 7.84 8.01 -8.81
CA ILE A 127 8.54 6.98 -9.56
C ILE A 127 9.65 6.42 -8.66
N GLU A 128 9.63 5.11 -8.40
CA GLU A 128 10.69 4.39 -7.69
C GLU A 128 11.86 4.03 -8.61
N GLU A 129 12.98 3.62 -8.02
CA GLU A 129 14.15 3.14 -8.77
C GLU A 129 13.82 1.85 -9.55
N GLY A 130 14.40 1.72 -10.75
CA GLY A 130 14.18 0.56 -11.62
C GLY A 130 12.88 0.57 -12.43
N VAL A 131 12.10 1.65 -12.39
CA VAL A 131 10.97 1.87 -13.32
C VAL A 131 11.47 2.21 -14.72
N VAL A 132 10.83 1.67 -15.75
CA VAL A 132 10.99 2.09 -17.14
C VAL A 132 9.74 2.85 -17.58
N PHE A 133 9.91 4.02 -18.19
CA PHE A 133 8.83 4.84 -18.74
C PHE A 133 9.24 5.36 -20.12
N ASN A 134 8.46 5.03 -21.16
CA ASN A 134 8.63 5.51 -22.52
C ASN A 134 7.37 6.27 -22.97
N GLY A 135 7.51 7.54 -23.33
CA GLY A 135 6.41 8.33 -23.88
C GLY A 135 6.32 9.75 -23.31
N THR A 136 5.11 10.25 -23.07
CA THR A 136 4.87 11.67 -22.73
C THR A 136 4.16 11.82 -21.39
N ILE A 137 4.73 12.64 -20.50
CA ILE A 137 4.11 13.01 -19.22
C ILE A 137 3.54 14.43 -19.32
N GLN A 138 2.28 14.62 -18.94
CA GLN A 138 1.60 15.90 -18.83
C GLN A 138 1.15 16.13 -17.39
N MET A 139 1.93 16.92 -16.65
CA MET A 139 1.56 17.31 -15.29
C MET A 139 0.46 18.39 -15.34
N ARG A 140 -0.75 18.06 -14.88
CA ARG A 140 -1.80 19.07 -14.63
C ARG A 140 -1.60 19.69 -13.24
N LYS A 141 -2.17 20.88 -13.00
CA LYS A 141 -2.42 21.30 -11.62
C LYS A 141 -3.64 20.55 -11.09
N SER A 142 -3.55 20.05 -9.87
CA SER A 142 -4.75 19.75 -9.08
C SER A 142 -5.56 21.03 -8.90
N PRO A 143 -6.91 20.98 -8.96
CA PRO A 143 -7.74 22.13 -8.67
C PRO A 143 -7.67 22.43 -7.17
N ASP A 144 -6.92 23.47 -6.82
CA ASP A 144 -6.88 24.08 -5.48
C ASP A 144 -8.30 24.44 -5.04
N ARG A 145 -8.77 23.88 -3.91
CA ARG A 145 -10.19 23.87 -3.54
C ARG A 145 -10.46 23.69 -2.05
#